data_AF-A0A2R7JLA7-F1
#
_entry.id   AF-A0A2R7JLA7-F1
#
_cell.length_a   1.000
_cell.length_b   1.000
_cell.length_c   1.000
_cell.angle_alpha   90.00
_cell.angle_beta   90.00
_cell.angle_gamma   90.00
#
_symmetry.space_group_name_H-M   'P 1'
#
loop_
_entity.id
_entity.type
_entity.pdbx_description
1 polymer ?
#
loop_
_entity_poly.entity_id
_entity_poly.type
_entity_poly.pdbx_seq_one_letter_code
_entity_poly.pdbx_strand_id
1 'polypeptide(L)'
;MRGSPFLEAMTRVPDLLAAHLLLAASALILGLVISLPLAIWSARRPGVARIALGFASLVQTIPSLALLALFYPLLLFLSGLVGGGIPALGFLPSLLALTLYALLPILRNGVTGLTGLDPA
;
A
#
# COMPACT_ATOMS: atom_id res chain seq x y z
N MET A 1 -7.50 7.67 43.23
CA MET A 1 -6.60 6.59 42.79
C MET A 1 -6.33 6.79 41.31
N ARG A 2 -5.20 7.42 40.93
CA ARG A 2 -4.80 7.48 39.51
C ARG A 2 -4.37 6.07 39.13
N GLY A 3 -5.06 5.44 38.17
CA GLY A 3 -4.54 4.23 37.53
C GLY A 3 -3.12 4.52 37.04
N SER A 4 -2.22 3.55 37.12
CA SER A 4 -0.87 3.78 36.58
C SER A 4 -1.01 4.20 35.11
N PRO A 5 -0.31 5.25 34.63
CA PRO A 5 -0.41 5.74 33.25
C PRO A 5 -0.25 4.64 32.19
N PHE A 6 0.46 3.57 32.55
CA PHE A 6 0.59 2.36 31.76
C PHE A 6 -0.73 1.63 31.49
N LEU A 7 -1.60 1.48 32.49
CA LEU A 7 -2.88 0.79 32.34
C LEU A 7 -3.83 1.56 31.40
N GLU A 8 -3.82 2.89 31.47
CA GLU A 8 -4.57 3.75 30.54
C GLU A 8 -4.04 3.68 29.10
N ALA A 9 -2.74 3.45 28.92
CA ALA A 9 -2.16 3.20 27.60
C ALA A 9 -2.60 1.83 27.06
N MET A 10 -2.59 0.79 27.90
CA MET A 10 -3.01 -0.56 27.52
C MET A 10 -4.47 -0.63 27.09
N THR A 11 -5.36 0.18 27.66
CA THR A 11 -6.77 0.24 27.22
C THR A 11 -6.96 0.76 25.79
N ARG A 12 -5.99 1.50 25.23
CA ARG A 12 -6.07 2.02 23.85
C ARG A 12 -5.51 1.06 22.80
N VAL A 13 -4.72 0.07 23.23
CA VAL A 13 -4.05 -0.87 22.32
C VAL A 13 -5.05 -1.65 21.44
N PRO A 14 -6.16 -2.20 21.95
CA PRO A 14 -7.10 -2.95 21.12
C PRO A 14 -7.68 -2.12 19.97
N ASP A 15 -8.10 -0.89 20.24
CA ASP A 15 -8.69 0.00 19.24
C ASP A 15 -7.67 0.43 18.18
N LEU A 16 -6.46 0.78 18.61
CA LEU A 16 -5.36 1.15 17.69
C LEU A 16 -4.94 -0.04 16.82
N LEU A 17 -4.88 -1.23 17.40
CA LEU A 17 -4.57 -2.45 16.68
C LEU A 17 -5.67 -2.76 15.65
N ALA A 18 -6.94 -2.66 16.03
CA ALA A 18 -8.06 -2.87 15.11
C ALA A 18 -8.03 -1.88 13.93
N ALA A 19 -7.77 -0.59 14.20
CA ALA A 19 -7.61 0.42 13.16
C ALA A 19 -6.43 0.12 12.24
N HIS A 20 -5.30 -0.30 12.79
CA HIS A 20 -4.13 -0.69 12.00
C HIS A 20 -4.40 -1.92 11.14
N LEU A 21 -5.04 -2.95 11.69
CA LEU A 21 -5.41 -4.17 10.96
C LEU A 21 -6.38 -3.86 9.81
N LEU A 22 -7.39 -3.03 10.05
CA LEU A 22 -8.34 -2.62 9.02
C LEU A 22 -7.62 -1.90 7.87
N LEU A 23 -6.74 -0.95 8.20
CA LEU A 23 -5.94 -0.22 7.21
C LEU A 23 -5.02 -1.16 6.43
N ALA A 24 -4.25 -2.01 7.12
CA ALA A 24 -3.29 -2.92 6.50
C ALA A 24 -3.99 -3.97 5.61
N ALA A 25 -5.09 -4.56 6.10
CA ALA A 25 -5.86 -5.53 5.32
C ALA A 25 -6.49 -4.88 4.08
N SER A 26 -7.04 -3.67 4.21
CA SER A 26 -7.59 -2.92 3.08
C SER A 26 -6.52 -2.62 2.03
N ALA A 27 -5.35 -2.15 2.46
CA ALA A 27 -4.23 -1.88 1.56
C ALA A 27 -3.74 -3.14 0.85
N LEU A 28 -3.66 -4.26 1.57
CA LEU A 28 -3.25 -5.54 1.02
C LEU A 28 -4.24 -6.06 -0.01
N ILE A 29 -5.55 -6.01 0.28
CA ILE A 29 -6.60 -6.42 -0.66
C ILE A 29 -6.53 -5.58 -1.94
N LEU A 30 -6.42 -4.26 -1.82
CA LEU A 30 -6.25 -3.38 -2.99
C LEU A 30 -4.96 -3.71 -3.75
N GLY A 31 -3.85 -3.94 -3.05
CA GLY A 31 -2.59 -4.35 -3.63
C GLY A 31 -2.71 -5.65 -4.40
N LEU A 32 -3.43 -6.64 -3.88
CA LEU A 32 -3.69 -7.91 -4.56
C LEU A 32 -4.57 -7.71 -5.80
N VAL A 33 -5.63 -6.93 -5.71
CA VAL A 33 -6.54 -6.63 -6.83
C VAL A 33 -5.79 -5.97 -8.00
N ILE A 34 -4.80 -5.13 -7.71
CA ILE A 34 -3.98 -4.46 -8.74
C ILE A 34 -2.84 -5.37 -9.23
N SER A 35 -2.09 -5.96 -8.29
CA SER A 35 -0.87 -6.69 -8.61
C SER A 35 -1.10 -8.08 -9.18
N LEU A 36 -2.17 -8.80 -8.81
CA LEU A 36 -2.41 -10.15 -9.33
C LEU A 36 -2.67 -10.13 -10.85
N PRO A 37 -3.60 -9.31 -11.38
CA PRO A 37 -3.80 -9.23 -12.82
C PRO A 37 -2.53 -8.78 -13.56
N LEU A 38 -1.81 -7.82 -12.99
CA LEU A 38 -0.58 -7.30 -13.57
C LEU A 38 0.53 -8.36 -13.57
N ALA A 39 0.67 -9.16 -12.50
CA ALA A 39 1.62 -10.27 -12.44
C ALA A 39 1.30 -11.36 -13.47
N ILE A 40 0.02 -11.72 -13.64
CA ILE A 40 -0.42 -12.69 -14.65
C ILE A 40 -0.09 -12.17 -16.06
N TRP A 41 -0.33 -10.88 -16.31
CA TRP A 41 -0.02 -10.28 -17.60
C TRP A 41 1.49 -10.17 -17.85
N SER A 42 2.25 -9.79 -16.83
CA SER A 42 3.72 -9.73 -16.84
C SER A 42 4.36 -11.09 -17.09
N ALA A 43 3.80 -12.18 -16.55
CA ALA A 43 4.28 -13.54 -16.80
C ALA A 43 4.21 -13.92 -18.28
N ARG A 44 3.26 -13.36 -19.04
CA ARG A 44 3.11 -13.59 -20.49
C ARG A 44 3.88 -12.60 -21.35
N ARG A 45 4.25 -11.43 -20.83
CA ARG A 45 4.91 -10.35 -21.57
C ARG A 45 6.09 -9.74 -20.79
N PRO A 46 7.34 -10.08 -21.15
CA PRO A 46 8.54 -9.58 -20.46
C PRO A 46 8.64 -8.05 -20.40
N GLY A 47 8.14 -7.33 -21.42
CA GLY A 47 8.11 -5.87 -21.44
C GLY A 47 7.24 -5.26 -20.33
N VAL A 48 6.07 -5.87 -20.06
CA VAL A 48 5.17 -5.43 -18.98
C VAL A 48 5.81 -5.70 -17.63
N ALA A 49 6.47 -6.86 -17.46
CA ALA A 49 7.22 -7.18 -16.25
C ALA A 49 8.30 -6.13 -15.94
N ARG A 50 9.10 -5.74 -16.94
CA ARG A 50 10.16 -4.74 -16.77
C ARG A 50 9.60 -3.38 -16.31
N ILE A 51 8.51 -2.91 -16.92
CA ILE A 51 7.89 -1.62 -16.57
C ILE A 51 7.25 -1.70 -15.18
N ALA A 52 6.43 -2.71 -14.92
CA ALA A 52 5.71 -2.87 -13.66
C ALA A 52 6.67 -3.04 -12.46
N LEU A 53 7.65 -3.94 -12.58
CA LEU A 53 8.65 -4.15 -11.53
C LEU A 53 9.58 -2.94 -11.38
N GLY A 54 9.93 -2.26 -12.48
CA GLY A 54 10.71 -1.03 -12.43
C GLY A 54 9.99 0.08 -11.66
N PHE A 55 8.72 0.35 -12.01
CA PHE A 55 7.89 1.32 -11.30
C PHE A 55 7.75 0.99 -9.82
N ALA A 56 7.38 -0.27 -9.51
CA ALA A 56 7.20 -0.69 -8.13
C ALA A 56 8.51 -0.63 -7.33
N SER A 57 9.66 -0.87 -7.98
CA SER A 57 10.98 -0.70 -7.36
C SER A 57 11.28 0.76 -7.05
N LEU A 58 10.99 1.68 -7.98
CA LEU A 58 11.18 3.13 -7.76
C LEU A 58 10.36 3.61 -6.56
N VAL A 59 9.09 3.22 -6.47
CA VAL A 59 8.23 3.53 -5.33
C VAL A 59 8.86 3.09 -4.02
N GLN A 60 9.41 1.88 -3.94
CA GLN A 60 9.99 1.35 -2.71
C GLN A 60 11.30 2.02 -2.28
N THR A 61 12.00 2.70 -3.20
CA THR A 61 13.19 3.49 -2.83
C THR A 61 12.84 4.77 -2.07
N ILE A 62 11.60 5.25 -2.22
CA ILE A 62 11.10 6.40 -1.46
C ILE A 62 10.75 5.90 -0.06
N PRO A 63 11.32 6.46 1.03
CA PRO A 63 10.96 6.09 2.39
C PRO A 63 9.45 6.27 2.65
N SER A 64 8.84 5.39 3.43
CA SER A 64 7.38 5.40 3.66
C SER A 64 6.89 6.72 4.27
N LEU A 65 7.67 7.32 5.17
CA LEU A 65 7.38 8.64 5.75
C LEU A 65 7.42 9.76 4.69
N ALA A 66 8.37 9.69 3.75
CA ALA A 66 8.48 10.67 2.67
C ALA A 66 7.36 10.52 1.65
N LEU A 67 6.98 9.28 1.33
CA LEU A 67 5.84 9.00 0.45
C LEU A 67 4.52 9.50 1.07
N LEU A 68 4.33 9.32 2.37
CA LEU A 68 3.17 9.86 3.09
C LEU A 68 3.15 11.39 3.07
N ALA A 69 4.31 12.02 3.31
CA ALA A 69 4.46 13.48 3.22
C ALA A 69 4.18 14.01 1.80
N LEU A 70 4.57 13.27 0.76
CA LEU A 70 4.29 13.59 -0.64
C LEU A 70 2.79 13.50 -0.98
N PHE A 71 2.06 12.57 -0.35
CA PHE A 71 0.62 12.44 -0.58
C PHE A 71 -0.19 13.61 -0.06
N TYR A 72 0.25 14.28 1.00
CA TYR A 72 -0.47 15.43 1.54
C TYR A 72 -0.71 16.55 0.51
N PRO A 73 0.32 17.16 -0.12
CA PRO A 73 0.09 18.18 -1.14
C PRO A 73 -0.60 17.63 -2.38
N LEU A 74 -0.33 16.37 -2.76
CA LEU A 74 -0.96 15.74 -3.92
C LEU A 74 -2.48 15.58 -3.76
N LEU A 75 -2.93 15.06 -2.62
CA LEU A 75 -4.34 14.88 -2.32
C LEU A 75 -5.05 16.21 -2.08
N LEU A 76 -4.38 17.21 -1.47
CA LEU A 76 -4.94 18.56 -1.36
C LEU A 76 -5.19 19.20 -2.72
N PHE A 77 -4.20 19.12 -3.62
CA PHE A 77 -4.33 19.63 -4.98
C PHE A 77 -5.49 18.94 -5.71
N LEU A 78 -5.57 17.62 -5.65
CA LEU A 78 -6.69 16.84 -6.22
C LEU A 78 -8.04 17.20 -5.59
N SER A 79 -8.10 17.38 -4.27
CA SER A 79 -9.31 17.81 -3.56
C SER A 79 -9.78 19.18 -4.04
N GLY A 80 -8.85 20.11 -4.26
CA GLY A 80 -9.16 21.43 -4.83
C GLY A 80 -9.71 21.38 -6.25
N LEU A 81 -9.26 20.42 -7.07
CA LEU A 81 -9.74 20.25 -8.44
C LEU A 81 -11.14 19.61 -8.52
N VAL A 82 -11.47 18.71 -7.61
CA VAL A 82 -12.73 17.94 -7.62
C VAL A 82 -13.86 18.64 -6.85
N GLY A 83 -13.59 19.82 -6.26
CA GLY A 83 -14.58 20.59 -5.49
C GLY A 83 -14.67 20.18 -4.01
N GLY A 84 -13.63 19.55 -3.49
CA GLY A 84 -13.51 19.10 -2.10
C GLY A 84 -13.90 17.64 -1.88
N GLY A 85 -13.73 17.17 -0.63
CA GLY A 85 -14.18 15.85 -0.19
C GLY A 85 -13.09 14.77 -0.14
N ILE A 86 -11.89 15.01 -0.66
CA ILE A 86 -10.76 14.07 -0.54
C ILE A 86 -9.95 14.41 0.73
N PRO A 87 -9.87 13.51 1.72
CA PRO A 87 -9.07 13.73 2.92
C PRO A 87 -7.57 13.61 2.60
N ALA A 88 -6.83 14.69 2.80
CA ALA A 88 -5.39 14.73 2.56
C ALA A 88 -4.54 14.12 3.69
N LEU A 89 -5.16 13.84 4.84
CA LEU A 89 -4.52 13.21 6.00
C LEU A 89 -5.38 12.04 6.51
N GLY A 90 -4.74 11.10 7.21
CA GLY A 90 -5.42 9.97 7.84
C GLY A 90 -5.46 8.73 6.96
N PHE A 91 -6.64 8.13 6.82
CA PHE A 91 -6.80 6.79 6.24
C PHE A 91 -6.39 6.71 4.77
N LEU A 92 -6.88 7.62 3.92
CA LEU A 92 -6.68 7.57 2.48
C LEU A 92 -5.21 7.63 2.03
N PRO A 93 -4.38 8.63 2.44
CA PRO A 93 -2.97 8.66 2.06
C PRO A 93 -2.20 7.45 2.58
N SER A 94 -2.54 6.96 3.79
CA SER A 94 -1.92 5.77 4.38
C SER A 94 -2.27 4.52 3.59
N LEU A 95 -3.52 4.37 3.16
CA LEU A 95 -4.01 3.26 2.34
C LEU A 95 -3.26 3.23 0.99
N LEU A 96 -3.17 4.38 0.32
CA LEU A 96 -2.46 4.51 -0.96
C LEU A 96 -0.97 4.18 -0.81
N ALA A 97 -0.31 4.72 0.20
CA ALA A 97 1.10 4.44 0.46
C ALA A 97 1.37 2.95 0.71
N LEU A 98 0.59 2.33 1.59
CA LEU A 98 0.73 0.90 1.90
C LEU A 98 0.42 0.03 0.68
N THR A 99 -0.59 0.39 -0.11
CA THR A 99 -0.95 -0.32 -1.35
C THR A 99 0.22 -0.28 -2.33
N LEU A 100 0.77 0.91 -2.60
CA LEU A 100 1.92 1.11 -3.49
C LEU A 100 3.15 0.31 -3.02
N TYR A 101 3.40 0.29 -1.71
CA TYR A 101 4.48 -0.50 -1.12
C TYR A 101 4.27 -2.00 -1.29
N ALA A 102 3.04 -2.48 -1.16
CA ALA A 102 2.70 -3.89 -1.35
C ALA A 102 2.84 -4.33 -2.82
N LEU A 103 2.82 -3.40 -3.79
CA LEU A 103 2.86 -3.74 -5.21
C LEU A 103 4.11 -4.55 -5.58
N LEU A 104 5.32 -4.08 -5.25
CA LEU A 104 6.56 -4.73 -5.67
C LEU A 104 6.70 -6.17 -5.17
N PRO A 105 6.54 -6.49 -3.86
CA PRO A 105 6.70 -7.85 -3.39
C PRO A 105 5.62 -8.75 -3.98
N ILE A 106 4.36 -8.29 -4.09
CA ILE A 106 3.29 -9.10 -4.69
C ILE A 106 3.57 -9.34 -6.18
N LEU A 107 3.95 -8.31 -6.94
CA LEU A 107 4.27 -8.43 -8.36
C LEU A 107 5.49 -9.31 -8.59
N ARG A 108 6.59 -9.04 -7.87
CA ARG A 108 7.84 -9.79 -8.00
C ARG A 108 7.60 -11.25 -7.69
N ASN A 109 6.99 -11.55 -6.55
CA ASN A 109 6.69 -12.93 -6.14
C ASN A 109 5.71 -13.61 -7.11
N GLY A 110 4.67 -12.88 -7.55
CA GLY A 110 3.67 -13.39 -8.50
C GLY A 110 4.26 -13.72 -9.86
N VAL A 111 5.07 -12.81 -10.44
CA VAL A 111 5.75 -13.06 -11.72
C VAL A 111 6.72 -14.22 -11.60
N THR A 112 7.60 -14.23 -10.58
CA THR A 112 8.54 -15.34 -10.39
C THR A 112 7.84 -16.67 -10.14
N GLY A 113 6.73 -16.67 -9.40
CA GLY A 113 5.94 -17.86 -9.13
C GLY A 113 5.30 -18.40 -10.41
N LEU A 114 4.73 -17.55 -11.24
CA LEU A 114 4.09 -17.95 -12.50
C LEU A 114 5.09 -18.39 -13.58
N THR A 115 6.25 -17.75 -13.67
CA THR A 115 7.28 -18.11 -14.66
C THR A 115 8.14 -19.31 -14.24
N GLY A 116 8.19 -19.61 -12.93
CA GLY A 116 8.96 -20.71 -12.38
C GLY A 116 8.24 -22.06 -12.37
N LEU A 117 6.99 -22.12 -12.87
CA LEU A 117 6.26 -23.37 -13.03
C LEU A 117 6.85 -24.16 -14.22
N ASP A 118 7.16 -25.42 -14.00
CA ASP A 118 7.60 -26.34 -15.05
C ASP A 118 6.45 -26.53 -16.07
N PRO A 119 6.65 -26.28 -17.37
CA PRO A 119 5.64 -26.60 -18.37
C PRO A 119 5.50 -28.13 -18.46
N ALA A 120 4.42 -28.65 -17.88
CA ALA A 120 4.03 -30.05 -17.95
C ALA A 120 3.76 -30.51 -19.39
#